data_AF-A0A257L3Z0-F1
#
_entry.id   AF-A0A257L3Z0-F1
#
_cell.length_a   1.000
_cell.length_b   1.000
_cell.length_c   1.000
_cell.angle_alpha   90.00
_cell.angle_beta   90.00
_cell.angle_gamma   90.00
#
_symmetry.space_group_name_H-M   'P 1'
#
loop_
_entity.id
_entity.type
_entity.pdbx_description
1 polymer ?
#
loop_
_entity_poly.entity_id
_entity_poly.type
_entity_poly.pdbx_seq_one_letter_code
_entity_poly.pdbx_strand_id
1 'polypeptide(L)'
;MFRTVGQTLWACCGSEGDVGMAWDWVQLTRGVVAMADPMAVVTNLRLVGDEGQVLDVFESARHINFIVHGLPWQDEVERALCAPASSTTTASPGMLHAYSIGAPGSLLAQ
;
A
#
# COMPACT_ATOMS: atom_id res chain seq x y z
N MET A 1 16.61 1.25 -14.68
CA MET A 1 15.88 -0.04 -14.56
C MET A 1 15.68 -0.29 -13.07
N PHE A 2 14.45 -0.25 -12.58
CA PHE A 2 14.15 -0.53 -11.16
C PHE A 2 14.36 -2.03 -10.90
N ARG A 3 15.14 -2.38 -9.87
CA ARG A 3 15.51 -3.77 -9.59
C ARG A 3 14.40 -4.55 -8.89
N THR A 4 13.48 -3.85 -8.24
CA THR A 4 12.41 -4.46 -7.45
C THR A 4 11.21 -3.52 -7.44
N VAL A 5 10.04 -4.08 -7.64
CA VAL A 5 8.75 -3.39 -7.59
C VAL A 5 7.78 -4.27 -6.82
N GLY A 6 6.74 -3.69 -6.28
CA GLY A 6 5.71 -4.43 -5.58
C GLY A 6 4.54 -3.55 -5.20
N GLN A 7 3.63 -4.13 -4.41
CA GLN A 7 2.46 -3.46 -3.87
C GLN A 7 2.50 -3.54 -2.35
N THR A 8 1.96 -2.53 -1.67
CA THR A 8 1.69 -2.58 -0.23
C THR A 8 0.20 -2.36 0.02
N LEU A 9 -0.37 -3.07 0.99
CA LEU A 9 -1.74 -2.88 1.46
C LEU A 9 -1.72 -2.47 2.92
N TRP A 10 -2.39 -1.35 3.20
CA TRP A 10 -2.59 -0.80 4.53
C TRP A 10 -4.08 -0.82 4.83
N ALA A 11 -4.44 -1.40 5.97
CA ALA A 11 -5.83 -1.49 6.37
C ALA A 11 -6.00 -1.27 7.88
N CYS A 12 -7.14 -0.70 8.24
CA CYS A 12 -7.60 -0.57 9.62
C CYS A 12 -9.02 -1.12 9.71
N CYS A 13 -9.27 -1.96 10.71
CA CYS A 13 -10.60 -2.48 11.01
C CYS A 13 -11.23 -1.67 12.13
N GLY A 14 -12.40 -1.07 11.88
CA GLY A 14 -13.14 -0.28 12.86
C GLY A 14 -14.57 -0.80 13.07
N SER A 15 -15.25 -0.29 14.10
CA SER A 15 -16.66 -0.61 14.37
C SER A 15 -17.61 -0.11 13.28
N GLU A 16 -17.20 0.90 12.52
CA GLU A 16 -17.98 1.53 11.44
C GLU A 16 -17.63 0.98 10.05
N GLY A 17 -16.66 0.06 9.96
CA GLY A 17 -16.22 -0.56 8.72
C GLY A 17 -14.71 -0.67 8.60
N ASP A 18 -14.27 -1.43 7.60
CA ASP A 18 -12.87 -1.59 7.27
C ASP A 18 -12.43 -0.53 6.27
N VAL A 19 -11.29 0.10 6.54
CA VAL A 19 -10.63 1.06 5.65
C VAL A 19 -9.39 0.40 5.07
N GLY A 20 -9.22 0.48 3.75
CA GLY A 20 -8.08 -0.09 3.04
C GLY A 20 -7.53 0.84 1.98
N MET A 21 -6.20 0.85 1.85
CA MET A 21 -5.45 1.58 0.84
C MET A 21 -4.32 0.71 0.31
N ALA A 22 -4.19 0.63 -1.00
CA ALA A 22 -3.11 -0.09 -1.66
C ALA A 22 -2.50 0.76 -2.77
N TRP A 23 -1.18 0.64 -2.93
CA TRP A 23 -0.46 1.32 -4.00
C TRP A 23 0.80 0.54 -4.38
N ASP A 24 1.25 0.81 -5.59
CA ASP A 24 2.50 0.28 -6.13
C ASP A 24 3.69 1.11 -5.68
N TRP A 25 4.81 0.43 -5.47
CA TRP A 25 6.09 1.03 -5.14
C TRP A 25 7.20 0.45 -6.01
N VAL A 26 8.24 1.24 -6.19
CA VAL A 26 9.48 0.86 -6.88
C VAL A 26 10.66 1.10 -5.97
N GLN A 27 11.64 0.19 -5.98
CA GLN A 27 12.93 0.41 -5.33
C GLN A 27 13.86 1.14 -6.30
N LEU A 28 14.23 2.37 -5.93
CA LEU A 28 15.13 3.21 -6.71
C LEU A 28 16.58 2.77 -6.51
N THR A 29 16.95 2.58 -5.24
CA THR A 29 18.23 2.01 -4.80
C THR A 29 18.01 1.25 -3.49
N ARG A 30 19.03 0.54 -3.01
CA ARG A 30 18.93 -0.19 -1.74
C ARG A 30 18.62 0.78 -0.60
N GLY A 31 17.56 0.49 0.16
CA GLY A 31 17.09 1.36 1.25
C GLY A 31 16.42 2.65 0.79
N VAL A 32 15.97 2.72 -0.48
CA VAL A 32 15.16 3.83 -0.97
C VAL A 32 14.05 3.28 -1.86
N VAL A 33 12.84 3.27 -1.33
CA VAL A 33 11.61 2.95 -2.06
C VAL A 33 10.77 4.20 -2.30
N ALA A 34 10.11 4.26 -3.45
CA ALA A 34 9.23 5.35 -3.83
C ALA A 34 7.89 4.81 -4.31
N MET A 35 6.83 5.57 -4.09
CA MET A 35 5.53 5.31 -4.70
C MET A 35 5.64 5.42 -6.23
N ALA A 36 5.05 4.48 -6.95
CA ALA A 36 5.16 4.41 -8.40
C ALA A 36 4.31 5.49 -9.10
N ASP A 37 3.08 5.71 -8.61
CA ASP A 37 2.16 6.72 -9.12
C ASP A 37 1.25 7.25 -7.98
N PRO A 38 1.40 8.52 -7.57
CA PRO A 38 0.55 9.17 -6.56
C PRO A 38 -0.93 9.26 -6.89
N MET A 39 -1.30 9.07 -8.16
CA MET A 39 -2.69 9.09 -8.61
C MET A 39 -3.31 7.69 -8.67
N ALA A 40 -2.52 6.63 -8.52
CA ALA A 40 -2.95 5.24 -8.67
C ALA A 40 -3.14 4.51 -7.33
N VAL A 41 -3.61 5.23 -6.30
CA VAL A 41 -3.97 4.59 -5.02
C VAL A 41 -5.34 3.94 -5.13
N VAL A 42 -5.40 2.63 -4.87
CA VAL A 42 -6.65 1.88 -4.79
C VAL A 42 -7.16 1.93 -3.35
N THR A 43 -8.38 2.43 -3.15
CA THR A 43 -8.98 2.53 -1.82
C THR A 43 -10.49 2.37 -1.87
N ASN A 44 -11.07 1.91 -0.76
CA ASN A 44 -12.51 1.91 -0.53
C ASN A 44 -13.01 3.19 0.18
N LEU A 45 -12.12 4.15 0.45
CA LEU A 45 -12.47 5.43 1.03
C LEU A 45 -13.22 6.32 0.04
N ARG A 46 -14.27 6.97 0.53
CA ARG A 46 -14.94 8.07 -0.15
C ARG A 46 -14.75 9.33 0.68
N LEU A 47 -13.97 10.27 0.17
CA LEU A 47 -13.71 11.53 0.85
C LEU A 47 -14.83 12.53 0.56
N VAL A 48 -15.21 13.26 1.61
CA VAL A 48 -16.23 14.31 1.55
C VAL A 48 -15.65 15.61 2.10
N GLY A 49 -16.09 16.74 1.55
CA GLY A 49 -15.74 18.07 2.01
C GLY A 49 -16.54 18.48 3.24
N ASP A 50 -16.29 19.71 3.72
CA ASP A 50 -16.91 20.24 4.94
C ASP A 50 -18.44 20.35 4.87
N GLU A 51 -19.01 20.44 3.65
CA GLU A 51 -20.46 20.47 3.43
C GLU A 51 -21.04 19.09 3.07
N GLY A 52 -20.24 18.02 3.20
CA GLY A 52 -20.65 16.64 2.92
C GLY A 52 -20.70 16.27 1.43
N GLN A 53 -20.27 17.18 0.54
CA GLN A 53 -20.11 16.90 -0.88
C GLN A 53 -18.97 15.92 -1.12
N VAL A 54 -19.12 15.01 -2.08
CA VAL A 54 -18.03 14.11 -2.47
C VAL A 54 -16.94 14.93 -3.15
N LEU A 55 -15.71 14.79 -2.68
CA LEU A 55 -14.56 15.46 -3.28
C LEU A 55 -14.27 14.90 -4.67
N ASP A 56 -13.75 15.74 -5.57
CA ASP A 56 -13.32 15.27 -6.87
C ASP A 56 -12.07 14.37 -6.77
N VAL A 57 -11.66 13.77 -7.89
CA VAL A 57 -10.53 12.84 -7.93
C VAL A 57 -9.21 13.51 -7.53
N PHE A 58 -8.97 14.75 -7.94
CA PHE A 58 -7.72 15.47 -7.65
C PHE A 58 -7.67 15.98 -6.20
N GLU A 59 -8.80 16.47 -5.69
CA GLU A 59 -8.96 16.84 -4.28
C GLU A 59 -8.76 15.61 -3.39
N SER A 60 -9.43 14.50 -3.73
CA SER A 60 -9.29 13.25 -3.00
C SER A 60 -7.86 12.73 -3.03
N ALA A 61 -7.20 12.77 -4.19
CA ALA A 61 -5.81 12.34 -4.34
C ALA A 61 -4.85 13.12 -3.42
N ARG A 62 -5.07 14.43 -3.22
CA ARG A 62 -4.25 15.23 -2.29
C ARG A 62 -4.37 14.70 -0.85
N HIS A 63 -5.58 14.44 -0.37
CA HIS A 63 -5.82 13.95 0.98
C HIS A 63 -5.35 12.51 1.16
N ILE A 64 -5.55 11.66 0.16
CA ILE A 64 -5.02 10.29 0.13
C ILE A 64 -3.49 10.29 0.21
N ASN A 65 -2.82 11.12 -0.57
CA ASN A 65 -1.36 11.22 -0.51
C ASN A 65 -0.88 11.74 0.84
N PHE A 66 -1.61 12.66 1.47
CA PHE A 66 -1.30 13.08 2.84
C PHE A 66 -1.35 11.91 3.84
N ILE A 67 -2.35 11.03 3.73
CA ILE A 67 -2.44 9.81 4.55
C ILE A 67 -1.24 8.89 4.27
N VAL A 68 -0.94 8.61 3.00
CA VAL A 68 0.20 7.76 2.62
C VAL A 68 1.52 8.30 3.18
N HIS A 69 1.75 9.61 3.13
CA HIS A 69 2.94 10.24 3.71
C HIS A 69 3.00 10.14 5.25
N GLY A 70 1.86 10.00 5.92
CA GLY A 70 1.79 9.80 7.36
C GLY A 70 2.01 8.34 7.81
N LEU A 71 2.00 7.38 6.88
CA LEU A 71 2.21 5.96 7.18
C LEU A 71 3.71 5.60 7.11
N PRO A 72 4.22 4.74 8.01
CA PRO A 72 5.62 4.29 8.00
C PRO A 72 5.86 3.20 6.93
N TRP A 73 5.28 3.36 5.75
CA TRP A 73 5.21 2.29 4.76
C TRP A 73 6.55 1.96 4.11
N GLN A 74 7.42 2.96 3.97
CA GLN A 74 8.75 2.77 3.37
C GLN A 74 9.57 1.83 4.26
N ASP A 75 9.57 2.08 5.57
CA ASP A 75 10.25 1.24 6.56
C ASP A 75 9.72 -0.20 6.54
N GLU A 76 8.39 -0.36 6.45
CA GLU A 76 7.77 -1.69 6.39
C GLU A 76 8.09 -2.46 5.11
N VAL A 77 8.10 -1.77 3.95
CA VAL A 77 8.51 -2.38 2.68
C VAL A 77 9.98 -2.77 2.74
N GLU A 78 10.86 -1.91 3.27
CA GLU A 78 12.28 -2.23 3.41
C GLU A 78 12.53 -3.39 4.36
N ARG A 79 11.82 -3.44 5.48
CA ARG A 79 11.83 -4.57 6.41
C ARG A 79 11.41 -5.85 5.72
N ALA A 80 10.35 -5.83 4.91
CA ALA A 80 9.88 -6.98 4.16
C ALA A 80 10.87 -7.43 3.08
N LEU A 81 11.54 -6.50 2.40
CA LEU A 81 12.59 -6.80 1.42
C LEU A 81 13.85 -7.41 2.05
N CYS A 82 14.13 -7.09 3.32
CA CYS A 82 15.25 -7.64 4.07
C CYS A 82 14.90 -8.94 4.80
N ALA A 83 13.62 -9.27 4.95
CA ALA A 83 13.18 -10.51 5.55
C ALA A 83 13.50 -11.70 4.60
N PRO A 84 14.01 -12.82 5.11
CA PRO A 84 14.14 -14.03 4.29
C PRO A 84 12.74 -14.43 3.83
N ALA A 85 12.62 -14.78 2.54
CA ALA A 85 11.35 -15.14 1.90
C ALA A 85 10.62 -16.24 2.70
N SER A 86 9.76 -15.81 3.62
CA SER A 86 8.93 -16.68 4.43
C SER A 86 7.58 -16.69 3.75
N SER A 87 7.19 -17.87 3.28
CA SER A 87 5.93 -18.15 2.62
C SER A 87 4.76 -17.52 3.36
N THR A 88 3.91 -16.80 2.61
CA THR A 88 2.53 -16.43 2.90
C THR A 88 2.03 -16.77 4.31
N THR A 89 2.16 -15.83 5.25
CA THR A 89 1.53 -15.96 6.57
C THR A 89 0.04 -15.70 6.44
N THR A 90 -0.74 -16.77 6.55
CA THR A 90 -2.20 -16.78 6.72
C THR A 90 -2.57 -15.92 7.95
N ALA A 91 -3.41 -14.91 7.74
CA ALA A 91 -3.86 -13.96 8.74
C ALA A 91 -4.47 -14.66 9.98
N SER A 92 -4.02 -14.26 11.17
CA SER A 92 -4.76 -14.44 12.43
C SER A 92 -5.45 -13.11 12.79
N PRO A 93 -6.71 -13.11 13.26
CA PRO A 93 -7.44 -11.89 13.54
C PRO A 93 -6.96 -11.27 14.86
N GLY A 94 -6.40 -10.06 14.81
CA GLY A 94 -6.11 -9.28 16.02
C GLY A 94 -4.96 -8.28 15.98
N MET A 95 -4.20 -8.16 14.88
CA MET A 95 -3.05 -7.26 14.81
C MET A 95 -2.94 -6.58 13.45
N LEU A 96 -2.77 -5.25 13.44
CA LEU A 96 -2.50 -4.47 12.23
C LEU A 96 -1.20 -4.98 11.60
N HIS A 97 -1.29 -5.72 10.50
CA HIS A 97 -0.14 -6.20 9.74
C HIS A 97 -0.11 -5.54 8.37
N ALA A 98 1.07 -5.01 8.00
CA ALA A 98 1.37 -4.65 6.62
C ALA A 98 1.51 -5.95 5.79
N TYR A 99 0.69 -6.08 4.75
CA TYR A 99 0.78 -7.20 3.81
C TYR A 99 1.52 -6.75 2.56
N SER A 100 2.60 -7.45 2.20
CA SER A 100 3.31 -7.30 0.94
C SER A 100 2.96 -8.48 0.05
N ILE A 101 2.17 -8.25 -1.00
CA ILE A 101 1.95 -9.26 -2.04
C ILE A 101 3.11 -9.11 -3.02
N GLY A 102 4.07 -10.03 -2.94
CA GLY A 102 5.10 -10.16 -3.97
C GLY A 102 4.47 -10.63 -5.28
N ALA A 103 4.84 -9.99 -6.39
CA ALA A 103 4.42 -10.41 -7.72
C ALA A 103 4.85 -11.88 -7.96
N PRO A 104 3.96 -12.77 -8.42
CA PRO A 104 4.37 -14.10 -8.83
C PRO A 104 5.23 -13.98 -10.10
N GLY A 105 6.54 -14.17 -9.92
CA GLY A 105 7.47 -14.35 -11.02
C GLY A 105 7.10 -15.61 -11.81
N SER A 106 6.93 -15.43 -13.12
CA SER A 106 7.19 -16.38 -14.20
C SER A 106 6.98 -17.88 -13.91
N LEU A 107 5.83 -18.42 -14.34
CA LEU A 107 5.71 -19.82 -14.74
C LEU A 107 5.35 -19.87 -16.23
N LEU A 108 6.35 -19.63 -17.08
CA LEU A 108 6.50 -20.33 -18.35
C LEU A 108 7.46 -21.49 -18.09
N ALA A 109 6.94 -22.71 -17.98
CA ALA A 109 7.59 -23.98 -18.36
C ALA A 109 6.76 -25.18 -17.88
N GLN A 110 5.91 -25.67 -18.78
CA GLN A 110 5.71 -27.08 -19.19
C GLN A 110 4.26 -27.32 -19.61
#